data_AF-A0A1Q7N755-F1
#
_entry.id   AF-A0A1Q7N755-F1
#
_cell.length_a   1.000
_cell.length_b   1.000
_cell.length_c   1.000
_cell.angle_alpha   90.00
_cell.angle_beta   90.00
_cell.angle_gamma   90.00
#
_symmetry.space_group_name_H-M   'P 1'
#
loop_
_entity.id
_entity.type
_entity.pdbx_description
1 polymer ?
#
loop_
_entity_poly.entity_id
_entity_poly.type
_entity_poly.pdbx_seq_one_letter_code
_entity_poly.pdbx_strand_id
1 'polypeptide(L)'
;MLKASTNVSKGLLVLLAIGISAFAAHAQNFHNAPASVKQLKNPYEGQPPAAPKRLFHLKCARCHGENGEGSGNIPSLTSEKIKSVTPGELFWYITKGDINNGMPSWATLPKRQRWQIVNYVKSLAASPGEGEKSKAEAPQVAANLNLPPPAPPFTDFRYEKPGKTRKITVKDIPPPLATPSSGNVPKVVPRPANAWPQVPPGFKVELYASGLQEPRLIRKAPNGDIFLAESMAGEIKIFRGITSAGKAEQTAVFASDLKRPFGINFYPPGPDPQWVYVANMKSVVRFPYKNGDLKARGSAQHIADLPGGEFHWTRDIQFSLDGKKMFVSIGSNSNVDDPDSSPGEKNTADILQFNPDGSGMRVYASGIRNPVGLAIQPKTGDLWCSTNERDGLGNNVVPDYITHVQDGGFYGWPWWYMGGHQDPRHKGKHPELKDKVITPDVLVHPHNASLEMTFYDGKQFPAEYQGDIFAAEHGSWNRSVRVGYELIRVPLHQTGRASGEYQDFMTGFVIDNKNVWGRPVGVAVATDGSLLVTDDGSNSIWRISYTGK
;
A
#
# COMPACT_ATOMS: atom_id res chain seq x y z
N MET A 1 60.11 -67.08 -56.66
CA MET A 1 59.27 -68.16 -56.09
C MET A 1 57.86 -67.62 -55.85
N LEU A 2 56.87 -68.51 -55.89
CA LEU A 2 55.43 -68.34 -56.18
C LEU A 2 54.60 -67.43 -55.23
N LYS A 3 53.64 -66.65 -55.80
CA LYS A 3 52.13 -66.62 -55.65
C LYS A 3 51.58 -66.16 -54.27
N ALA A 4 50.45 -65.47 -54.09
CA ALA A 4 49.22 -65.11 -54.84
C ALA A 4 48.65 -63.80 -54.25
N SER A 5 48.06 -62.82 -54.97
CA SER A 5 46.72 -62.72 -55.59
C SER A 5 45.51 -63.08 -54.69
N THR A 6 44.63 -62.11 -54.42
CA THR A 6 43.17 -62.22 -54.68
C THR A 6 42.48 -60.85 -54.74
N ASN A 7 41.76 -60.64 -55.83
CA ASN A 7 40.87 -59.53 -56.19
C ASN A 7 39.50 -59.62 -55.53
N VAL A 8 38.85 -58.48 -55.29
CA VAL A 8 37.38 -58.22 -55.41
C VAL A 8 37.20 -56.69 -55.46
N SER A 9 36.35 -56.00 -56.23
CA SER A 9 35.65 -56.20 -57.50
C SER A 9 35.04 -54.83 -57.88
N LYS A 10 34.79 -54.61 -59.18
CA LYS A 10 34.22 -53.41 -59.79
C LYS A 10 32.78 -53.11 -59.35
N GLY A 11 32.42 -51.83 -59.51
CA GLY A 11 31.15 -51.23 -59.13
C GLY A 11 29.98 -51.49 -60.08
N LEU A 12 28.84 -50.98 -59.64
CA LEU A 12 27.60 -50.93 -60.40
C LEU A 12 26.90 -49.59 -60.14
N LEU A 13 26.67 -48.85 -61.22
CA LEU A 13 25.80 -47.68 -61.31
C LEU A 13 24.38 -48.04 -60.82
N VAL A 14 23.82 -47.28 -59.89
CA VAL A 14 22.35 -47.24 -59.67
C VAL A 14 21.90 -45.80 -59.46
N LEU A 15 20.79 -45.50 -60.11
CA LEU A 15 20.13 -44.23 -60.32
C LEU A 15 19.96 -43.38 -59.05
N LEU A 16 20.20 -42.07 -59.21
CA LEU A 16 19.80 -41.01 -58.30
C LEU A 16 18.26 -40.93 -58.28
N ALA A 17 17.62 -41.72 -57.41
CA ALA A 17 16.22 -41.52 -57.07
C ALA A 17 16.13 -40.27 -56.17
N ILE A 18 15.49 -39.23 -56.69
CA ILE A 18 15.09 -38.04 -55.95
C ILE A 18 14.09 -38.49 -54.89
N GLY A 19 14.61 -38.83 -53.71
CA GLY A 19 13.83 -38.97 -52.50
C GLY A 19 13.36 -37.59 -52.10
N ILE A 20 12.13 -37.25 -52.49
CA ILE A 20 11.35 -36.18 -51.87
C ILE A 20 11.36 -36.49 -50.38
N SER A 21 12.25 -35.83 -49.64
CA SER A 21 12.17 -35.79 -48.20
C SER A 21 10.85 -35.11 -47.92
N ALA A 22 9.84 -35.91 -47.56
CA ALA A 22 8.66 -35.41 -46.90
C ALA A 22 9.19 -34.56 -45.74
N PHE A 23 9.08 -33.25 -45.87
CA PHE A 23 9.10 -32.37 -44.73
C PHE A 23 7.94 -32.86 -43.86
N ALA A 24 8.22 -33.78 -42.94
CA ALA A 24 7.42 -33.92 -41.75
C ALA A 24 7.48 -32.53 -41.13
N ALA A 25 6.41 -31.76 -41.33
CA ALA A 25 6.20 -30.51 -40.66
C ALA A 25 6.41 -30.83 -39.18
N HIS A 26 7.57 -30.41 -38.65
CA HIS A 26 7.80 -30.45 -37.22
C HIS A 26 6.67 -29.59 -36.66
N ALA A 27 5.67 -30.23 -36.07
CA ALA A 27 4.64 -29.52 -35.35
C ALA A 27 5.40 -28.65 -34.34
N GLN A 28 5.39 -27.34 -34.55
CA GLN A 28 6.13 -26.41 -33.70
C GLN A 28 5.58 -26.60 -32.28
N ASN A 29 6.36 -27.26 -31.41
CA ASN A 29 5.98 -27.44 -30.02
C ASN A 29 5.90 -26.04 -29.38
N PHE A 30 4.95 -25.86 -28.47
CA PHE A 30 4.76 -24.59 -27.78
C PHE A 30 6.05 -24.18 -27.06
N HIS A 31 6.75 -23.17 -27.61
CA HIS A 31 8.05 -22.69 -27.13
C HIS A 31 9.10 -23.80 -26.90
N ASN A 32 9.23 -24.74 -27.83
CA ASN A 32 10.19 -25.86 -27.78
C ASN A 32 10.02 -26.79 -26.57
N ALA A 33 8.80 -26.88 -26.02
CA ALA A 33 8.49 -27.86 -24.98
C ALA A 33 8.82 -29.30 -25.45
N PRO A 34 9.43 -30.16 -24.61
CA PRO A 34 9.73 -31.54 -24.97
C PRO A 34 8.46 -32.32 -25.35
N ALA A 35 8.53 -33.18 -26.36
CA ALA A 35 7.37 -33.96 -26.80
C ALA A 35 6.69 -34.77 -25.67
N SER A 36 7.48 -35.19 -24.67
CA SER A 36 7.00 -35.92 -23.49
C SER A 36 6.03 -35.12 -22.61
N VAL A 37 6.08 -33.77 -22.60
CA VAL A 37 5.18 -32.98 -21.74
C VAL A 37 3.79 -32.81 -22.34
N LYS A 38 3.61 -33.07 -23.64
CA LYS A 38 2.32 -32.96 -24.33
C LYS A 38 1.30 -33.98 -23.82
N GLN A 39 1.78 -35.11 -23.31
CA GLN A 39 0.95 -36.16 -22.70
C GLN A 39 0.75 -35.96 -21.19
N LEU A 40 1.36 -34.94 -20.58
CA LEU A 40 1.27 -34.69 -19.16
C LEU A 40 -0.12 -34.13 -18.80
N LYS A 41 -0.91 -34.95 -18.10
CA LYS A 41 -2.25 -34.56 -17.62
C LYS A 41 -2.15 -33.72 -16.36
N ASN A 42 -3.07 -32.76 -16.21
CA ASN A 42 -3.21 -32.00 -14.99
C ASN A 42 -3.95 -32.86 -13.93
N PRO A 43 -3.31 -33.26 -12.82
CA PRO A 43 -3.96 -34.10 -11.80
C PRO A 43 -5.02 -33.34 -10.98
N TYR A 44 -5.21 -32.04 -11.21
CA TYR A 44 -6.15 -31.17 -10.50
C TYR A 44 -7.20 -30.55 -11.44
N GLU A 45 -7.43 -31.14 -12.61
CA GLU A 45 -8.46 -30.70 -13.54
C GLU A 45 -9.87 -30.76 -12.89
N GLY A 46 -10.71 -29.73 -13.12
CA GLY A 46 -12.08 -29.68 -12.59
C GLY A 46 -12.25 -29.33 -11.11
N GLN A 47 -11.18 -29.13 -10.34
CA GLN A 47 -11.29 -28.73 -8.92
C GLN A 47 -11.67 -27.24 -8.78
N PRO A 48 -12.73 -26.87 -8.03
CA PRO A 48 -13.18 -25.50 -7.91
C PRO A 48 -12.20 -24.62 -7.10
N PRO A 49 -12.02 -23.33 -7.45
CA PRO A 49 -10.80 -22.62 -7.11
C PRO A 49 -11.04 -21.46 -6.13
N ALA A 50 -10.74 -21.64 -4.84
CA ALA A 50 -10.65 -20.51 -3.91
C ALA A 50 -9.29 -19.77 -3.98
N ALA A 51 -8.25 -20.38 -4.57
CA ALA A 51 -6.86 -19.90 -4.48
C ALA A 51 -6.14 -19.45 -5.79
N PRO A 52 -6.46 -19.92 -7.02
CA PRO A 52 -5.60 -19.70 -8.17
C PRO A 52 -5.70 -18.30 -8.80
N LYS A 53 -6.82 -17.59 -8.69
CA LYS A 53 -6.92 -16.18 -9.15
C LYS A 53 -5.93 -15.30 -8.39
N ARG A 54 -5.88 -15.42 -7.07
CA ARG A 54 -4.91 -14.69 -6.23
C ARG A 54 -3.47 -15.04 -6.59
N LEU A 55 -3.16 -16.32 -6.79
CA LEU A 55 -1.80 -16.73 -7.15
C LEU A 55 -1.41 -16.24 -8.55
N PHE A 56 -2.31 -16.32 -9.53
CA PHE A 56 -2.09 -15.74 -10.86
C PHE A 56 -1.92 -14.22 -10.79
N HIS A 57 -2.72 -13.51 -9.99
CA HIS A 57 -2.59 -12.06 -9.80
C HIS A 57 -1.23 -11.67 -9.21
N LEU A 58 -0.76 -12.40 -8.20
CA LEU A 58 0.53 -12.15 -7.56
C LEU A 58 1.74 -12.48 -8.46
N LYS A 59 1.60 -13.35 -9.46
CA LYS A 59 2.75 -13.91 -10.20
C LYS A 59 2.74 -13.60 -11.69
N CYS A 60 1.57 -13.52 -12.32
CA CYS A 60 1.41 -13.48 -13.76
C CYS A 60 0.70 -12.20 -14.25
N ALA A 61 -0.27 -11.68 -13.49
CA ALA A 61 -1.10 -10.55 -13.95
C ALA A 61 -0.32 -9.25 -14.12
N ARG A 62 0.75 -9.03 -13.35
CA ARG A 62 1.65 -7.87 -13.53
C ARG A 62 2.14 -7.72 -14.98
N CYS A 63 2.32 -8.83 -15.69
CA CYS A 63 2.74 -8.83 -17.09
C CYS A 63 1.57 -9.10 -18.04
N HIS A 64 0.76 -10.12 -17.76
CA HIS A 64 -0.28 -10.58 -18.68
C HIS A 64 -1.65 -9.91 -18.50
N GLY A 65 -1.79 -8.96 -17.59
CA GLY A 65 -3.06 -8.34 -17.25
C GLY A 65 -3.90 -9.19 -16.29
N GLU A 66 -4.86 -8.54 -15.62
CA GLU A 66 -5.68 -9.14 -14.56
C GLU A 66 -6.60 -10.25 -15.07
N ASN A 67 -6.95 -10.21 -16.35
CA ASN A 67 -7.75 -11.20 -17.06
C ASN A 67 -6.95 -11.96 -18.12
N GLY A 68 -5.62 -11.81 -18.15
CA GLY A 68 -4.77 -12.45 -19.15
C GLY A 68 -4.81 -11.77 -20.53
N GLU A 69 -5.25 -10.53 -20.63
CA GLU A 69 -5.39 -9.77 -21.88
C GLU A 69 -4.06 -9.47 -22.59
N GLY A 70 -2.93 -9.45 -21.87
CA GLY A 70 -1.63 -9.04 -22.37
C GLY A 70 -1.53 -7.53 -22.61
N SER A 71 -0.34 -7.05 -22.99
CA SER A 71 -0.13 -5.64 -23.35
C SER A 71 1.13 -5.47 -24.21
N GLY A 72 1.03 -4.78 -25.34
CA GLY A 72 2.18 -4.54 -26.23
C GLY A 72 2.88 -5.84 -26.64
N ASN A 73 4.13 -6.02 -26.19
CA ASN A 73 4.95 -7.21 -26.48
C ASN A 73 4.66 -8.41 -25.54
N ILE A 74 3.80 -8.25 -24.54
CA ILE A 74 3.46 -9.33 -23.60
C ILE A 74 2.26 -10.10 -24.13
N PRO A 75 2.37 -11.43 -24.36
CA PRO A 75 1.33 -12.17 -25.06
C PRO A 75 0.04 -12.28 -24.24
N SER A 76 -1.08 -12.19 -24.96
CA SER A 76 -2.41 -12.45 -24.43
C SER A 76 -2.60 -13.94 -24.11
N LEU A 77 -2.93 -14.21 -22.85
CA LEU A 77 -3.28 -15.52 -22.34
C LEU A 77 -4.73 -15.93 -22.67
N THR A 78 -5.55 -15.01 -23.19
CA THR A 78 -6.90 -15.30 -23.68
C THR A 78 -6.95 -15.67 -25.17
N SER A 79 -5.81 -15.62 -25.87
CA SER A 79 -5.71 -15.91 -27.30
C SER A 79 -6.04 -17.38 -27.65
N GLU A 80 -6.57 -17.59 -28.87
CA GLU A 80 -6.82 -18.93 -29.43
C GLU A 80 -5.57 -19.84 -29.45
N LYS A 81 -4.39 -19.23 -29.60
CA LYS A 81 -3.12 -19.92 -29.48
C LYS A 81 -2.95 -20.55 -28.08
N ILE A 82 -3.25 -19.84 -27.01
CA ILE A 82 -3.14 -20.37 -25.64
C ILE A 82 -4.26 -21.36 -25.31
N LYS A 83 -5.44 -21.23 -25.94
CA LYS A 83 -6.53 -22.22 -25.85
C LYS A 83 -6.13 -23.59 -26.38
N SER A 84 -5.40 -23.64 -27.49
CA SER A 84 -4.99 -24.88 -28.17
C SER A 84 -3.77 -25.60 -27.54
N VAL A 85 -3.00 -24.94 -26.66
CA VAL A 85 -1.81 -25.54 -26.01
C VAL A 85 -2.21 -26.56 -24.95
N THR A 86 -1.53 -27.70 -24.83
CA THR A 86 -1.90 -28.68 -23.80
C THR A 86 -1.59 -28.17 -22.38
N PRO A 87 -2.32 -28.61 -21.33
CA PRO A 87 -2.00 -28.24 -19.95
C PRO A 87 -0.55 -28.57 -19.54
N GLY A 88 -0.01 -29.69 -20.04
CA GLY A 88 1.36 -30.10 -19.81
C GLY A 88 2.42 -29.17 -20.43
N GLU A 89 2.16 -28.66 -21.63
CA GLU A 89 3.01 -27.65 -22.27
C GLU A 89 2.97 -26.31 -21.52
N LEU A 90 1.79 -25.86 -21.07
CA LEU A 90 1.66 -24.66 -20.22
C LEU A 90 2.38 -24.83 -18.88
N PHE A 91 2.23 -25.99 -18.24
CA PHE A 91 2.90 -26.31 -16.99
C PHE A 91 4.42 -26.26 -17.15
N TRP A 92 4.95 -26.84 -18.23
CA TRP A 92 6.37 -26.81 -18.53
C TRP A 92 6.86 -25.37 -18.76
N TYR A 93 6.15 -24.59 -19.57
CA TYR A 93 6.54 -23.22 -19.90
C TYR A 93 6.48 -22.29 -18.68
N ILE A 94 5.43 -22.38 -17.85
CA ILE A 94 5.35 -21.65 -16.57
C ILE A 94 6.49 -22.07 -15.63
N THR A 95 6.82 -23.36 -15.61
CA THR A 95 7.91 -23.86 -14.76
C THR A 95 9.26 -23.31 -15.19
N LYS A 96 9.57 -23.32 -16.49
CA LYS A 96 10.87 -22.91 -17.01
C LYS A 96 10.99 -21.40 -17.19
N GLY A 97 9.88 -20.72 -17.43
CA GLY A 97 9.87 -19.33 -17.86
C GLY A 97 10.52 -19.16 -19.23
N ASP A 98 10.68 -17.91 -19.61
CA ASP A 98 11.43 -17.47 -20.78
C ASP A 98 12.25 -16.26 -20.35
N ILE A 99 13.29 -16.56 -19.55
CA ILE A 99 14.07 -15.57 -18.80
C ILE A 99 14.72 -14.55 -19.75
N ASN A 100 15.14 -15.01 -20.94
CA ASN A 100 15.75 -14.17 -21.96
C ASN A 100 14.76 -13.18 -22.59
N ASN A 101 13.46 -13.47 -22.53
CA ASN A 101 12.39 -12.61 -23.03
C ASN A 101 11.51 -12.06 -21.90
N GLY A 102 12.02 -12.04 -20.66
CA GLY A 102 11.40 -11.36 -19.53
C GLY A 102 10.29 -12.14 -18.80
N MET A 103 10.03 -13.41 -19.13
CA MET A 103 9.12 -14.27 -18.37
C MET A 103 9.88 -15.03 -17.28
N PRO A 104 9.60 -14.79 -15.98
CA PRO A 104 10.28 -15.49 -14.89
C PRO A 104 10.02 -17.00 -14.89
N SER A 105 10.98 -17.77 -14.36
CA SER A 105 10.77 -19.18 -14.01
C SER A 105 9.98 -19.29 -12.70
N TRP A 106 8.96 -20.16 -12.67
CA TRP A 106 8.20 -20.46 -11.46
C TRP A 106 8.55 -21.82 -10.86
N ALA A 107 9.74 -22.36 -11.13
CA ALA A 107 10.17 -23.65 -10.62
C ALA A 107 10.19 -23.73 -9.07
N THR A 108 10.37 -22.59 -8.40
CA THR A 108 10.34 -22.45 -6.93
C THR A 108 8.94 -22.59 -6.33
N LEU A 109 7.88 -22.45 -7.13
CA LEU A 109 6.51 -22.71 -6.67
C LEU A 109 6.28 -24.23 -6.54
N PRO A 110 5.60 -24.68 -5.46
CA PRO A 110 5.14 -26.06 -5.34
C PRO A 110 4.42 -26.55 -6.61
N LYS A 111 4.65 -27.81 -6.99
CA LYS A 111 4.08 -28.41 -8.21
C LYS A 111 2.56 -28.22 -8.32
N ARG A 112 1.85 -28.36 -7.20
CA ARG A 112 0.39 -28.13 -7.11
C ARG A 112 0.01 -26.70 -7.49
N GLN A 113 0.74 -25.70 -7.01
CA GLN A 113 0.47 -24.28 -7.27
C GLN A 113 0.67 -23.92 -8.74
N ARG A 114 1.68 -24.48 -9.40
CA ARG A 114 1.89 -24.30 -10.84
C ARG A 114 0.74 -24.89 -11.67
N TRP A 115 0.23 -26.07 -11.31
CA TRP A 115 -0.96 -26.64 -11.96
C TRP A 115 -2.23 -25.83 -11.72
N GLN A 116 -2.36 -25.21 -10.56
CA GLN A 116 -3.45 -24.29 -10.24
C GLN A 116 -3.40 -23.02 -11.12
N ILE A 117 -2.21 -22.49 -11.43
CA ILE A 117 -2.03 -21.40 -12.40
C ILE A 117 -2.47 -21.85 -13.80
N VAL A 118 -2.08 -23.06 -14.23
CA VAL A 118 -2.49 -23.62 -15.53
C VAL A 118 -4.02 -23.69 -15.66
N ASN A 119 -4.72 -24.16 -14.62
CA ASN A 119 -6.19 -24.17 -14.60
C ASN A 119 -6.80 -22.78 -14.78
N TYR A 120 -6.25 -21.77 -14.08
CA TYR A 120 -6.76 -20.41 -14.19
C TYR A 120 -6.51 -19.81 -15.58
N VAL A 121 -5.29 -19.97 -16.13
CA VAL A 121 -4.97 -19.53 -17.50
C VAL A 121 -5.91 -20.17 -18.52
N LYS A 122 -6.21 -21.47 -18.38
CA LYS A 122 -7.19 -22.15 -19.23
C LYS A 122 -8.62 -21.61 -19.08
N SER A 123 -9.00 -21.21 -17.86
CA SER A 123 -10.33 -20.60 -17.63
C SER A 123 -10.45 -19.20 -18.24
N LEU A 124 -9.37 -18.40 -18.26
CA LEU A 124 -9.35 -17.07 -18.89
C LEU A 124 -9.57 -17.17 -20.39
N ALA A 125 -8.91 -18.15 -21.02
CA ALA A 125 -9.02 -18.38 -22.45
C ALA A 125 -10.40 -18.95 -22.87
N ALA A 126 -11.24 -19.41 -21.94
CA ALA A 126 -12.59 -19.89 -22.25
C ALA A 126 -13.65 -18.78 -22.34
N SER A 127 -13.33 -17.51 -22.03
CA SER A 127 -14.27 -16.38 -22.07
C SER A 127 -14.14 -15.55 -23.37
N PRO A 128 -15.22 -15.12 -24.04
CA PRO A 128 -15.13 -14.33 -25.27
C PRO A 128 -14.56 -12.92 -24.99
N GLY A 129 -13.53 -12.52 -25.73
CA GLY A 129 -12.88 -11.21 -25.59
C GLY A 129 -13.48 -10.14 -26.52
N GLU A 130 -13.68 -8.94 -26.00
CA GLU A 130 -13.94 -7.73 -26.80
C GLU A 130 -12.64 -6.95 -26.98
N GLY A 131 -12.24 -6.78 -28.25
CA GLY A 131 -11.07 -6.03 -28.66
C GLY A 131 -11.43 -4.72 -29.36
N GLU A 132 -10.65 -3.70 -28.98
CA GLU A 132 -10.19 -2.53 -29.75
C GLU A 132 -11.05 -1.28 -30.02
N LYS A 133 -10.40 -0.16 -29.63
CA LYS A 133 -10.32 1.19 -30.23
C LYS A 133 -11.39 2.23 -29.88
N SER A 134 -10.97 3.21 -29.08
CA SER A 134 -11.44 4.60 -29.21
C SER A 134 -10.30 5.58 -28.91
N LYS A 135 -10.17 6.57 -29.80
CA LYS A 135 -9.22 7.68 -29.76
C LYS A 135 -9.48 8.61 -28.57
N ALA A 136 -8.40 9.27 -28.17
CA ALA A 136 -8.31 10.17 -27.03
C ALA A 136 -9.21 11.41 -27.14
N GLU A 137 -9.95 11.65 -26.08
CA GLU A 137 -10.33 12.98 -25.60
C GLU A 137 -10.18 12.97 -24.07
N ALA A 138 -9.70 14.08 -23.49
CA ALA A 138 -9.34 14.15 -22.08
C ALA A 138 -10.55 13.84 -21.18
N PRO A 139 -10.46 12.89 -20.24
CA PRO A 139 -11.66 12.45 -19.54
C PRO A 139 -11.98 13.46 -18.42
N GLN A 140 -13.05 14.23 -18.62
CA GLN A 140 -13.85 14.76 -17.52
C GLN A 140 -14.43 13.56 -16.77
N VAL A 141 -13.89 13.20 -15.60
CA VAL A 141 -14.43 12.09 -14.82
C VAL A 141 -14.90 12.54 -13.45
N ALA A 142 -16.17 12.91 -13.44
CA ALA A 142 -17.11 12.70 -12.34
C ALA A 142 -18.45 12.17 -12.89
N ALA A 143 -18.46 11.63 -14.11
CA ALA A 143 -19.68 11.33 -14.84
C ALA A 143 -20.24 9.95 -14.43
N ASN A 144 -21.50 9.98 -13.97
CA ASN A 144 -22.45 8.86 -13.86
C ASN A 144 -22.55 8.11 -12.52
N LEU A 145 -22.57 8.83 -11.40
CA LEU A 145 -23.25 8.35 -10.19
C LEU A 145 -24.51 9.20 -9.93
N ASN A 146 -25.66 8.77 -10.45
CA ASN A 146 -26.97 9.38 -10.18
C ASN A 146 -27.50 8.98 -8.79
N LEU A 147 -26.71 9.25 -7.76
CA LEU A 147 -27.10 9.09 -6.36
C LEU A 147 -27.29 10.48 -5.72
N PRO A 148 -28.21 10.63 -4.75
CA PRO A 148 -28.33 11.88 -4.02
C PRO A 148 -27.01 12.24 -3.30
N PRO A 149 -26.77 13.52 -3.00
CA PRO A 149 -25.71 13.93 -2.11
C PRO A 149 -25.84 13.23 -0.74
N PRO A 150 -24.73 12.92 -0.05
CA PRO A 150 -24.77 12.42 1.31
C PRO A 150 -25.36 13.47 2.25
N ALA A 151 -26.03 13.03 3.31
CA ALA A 151 -26.58 13.92 4.32
C ALA A 151 -25.43 14.60 5.10
N PRO A 152 -25.46 15.95 5.28
CA PRO A 152 -24.47 16.64 6.10
C PRO A 152 -24.40 16.07 7.53
N PRO A 153 -23.23 16.11 8.19
CA PRO A 153 -21.96 16.66 7.71
C PRO A 153 -21.18 15.71 6.79
N PHE A 154 -21.74 14.55 6.43
CA PHE A 154 -21.05 13.55 5.64
C PHE A 154 -20.89 13.95 4.17
N THR A 155 -19.83 13.45 3.53
CA THR A 155 -19.40 13.75 2.16
C THR A 155 -19.04 12.46 1.42
N ASP A 156 -18.72 12.60 0.14
CA ASP A 156 -18.08 11.57 -0.67
C ASP A 156 -17.19 12.25 -1.73
N PHE A 157 -16.47 11.44 -2.51
CA PHE A 157 -15.49 11.89 -3.50
C PHE A 157 -16.04 12.90 -4.53
N ARG A 158 -17.36 12.95 -4.75
CA ARG A 158 -18.00 13.90 -5.69
C ARG A 158 -17.99 15.33 -5.16
N TYR A 159 -17.80 15.51 -3.86
CA TYR A 159 -17.88 16.79 -3.16
C TYR A 159 -16.58 17.18 -2.45
N GLU A 160 -15.52 16.37 -2.58
CA GLU A 160 -14.18 16.69 -2.09
C GLU A 160 -13.55 17.80 -2.95
N LYS A 161 -13.08 18.87 -2.31
CA LYS A 161 -12.53 20.02 -3.02
C LYS A 161 -11.52 20.77 -2.15
N PRO A 162 -10.32 21.12 -2.65
CA PRO A 162 -9.34 21.84 -1.85
C PRO A 162 -9.91 23.11 -1.21
N GLY A 163 -9.60 23.31 0.07
CA GLY A 163 -10.08 24.40 0.91
C GLY A 163 -11.46 24.17 1.55
N LYS A 164 -12.16 23.08 1.24
CA LYS A 164 -13.45 22.77 1.87
C LYS A 164 -13.22 22.34 3.32
N THR A 165 -13.77 23.11 4.26
CA THR A 165 -13.75 22.76 5.68
C THR A 165 -14.85 21.76 6.03
N ARG A 166 -14.51 20.78 6.86
CA ARG A 166 -15.34 19.68 7.34
C ARG A 166 -15.29 19.65 8.86
N LYS A 167 -16.40 19.28 9.49
CA LYS A 167 -16.48 19.07 10.93
C LYS A 167 -17.53 18.02 11.23
N ILE A 168 -17.10 16.94 11.86
CA ILE A 168 -17.98 15.87 12.36
C ILE A 168 -17.87 15.89 13.88
N THR A 169 -18.99 15.79 14.56
CA THR A 169 -19.07 15.67 16.00
C THR A 169 -19.73 14.36 16.39
N VAL A 170 -19.59 13.97 17.66
CA VAL A 170 -20.26 12.79 18.21
C VAL A 170 -21.79 12.82 17.99
N LYS A 171 -22.40 14.02 17.96
CA LYS A 171 -23.84 14.18 17.75
C LYS A 171 -24.28 13.86 16.32
N ASP A 172 -23.36 13.91 15.37
CA ASP A 172 -23.63 13.64 13.96
C ASP A 172 -23.57 12.14 13.62
N ILE A 173 -23.03 11.32 14.53
CA ILE A 173 -22.86 9.88 14.32
C ILE A 173 -24.24 9.20 14.34
N PRO A 174 -24.69 8.61 13.22
CA PRO A 174 -25.97 7.91 13.19
C PRO A 174 -25.88 6.58 13.95
N PRO A 175 -27.02 5.95 14.29
CA PRO A 175 -27.03 4.61 14.85
C PRO A 175 -26.29 3.60 13.95
N PRO A 176 -25.61 2.59 14.52
CA PRO A 176 -25.01 1.52 13.75
C PRO A 176 -26.02 0.88 12.78
N LEU A 177 -25.58 0.61 11.55
CA LEU A 177 -26.39 0.05 10.47
C LEU A 177 -27.58 0.92 10.03
N ALA A 178 -27.54 2.24 10.30
CA ALA A 178 -28.46 3.20 9.66
C ALA A 178 -28.40 3.13 8.12
N THR A 179 -27.28 2.67 7.57
CA THR A 179 -27.19 2.14 6.20
C THR A 179 -26.52 0.76 6.24
N PRO A 180 -26.74 -0.10 5.23
CA PRO A 180 -25.96 -1.32 5.09
C PRO A 180 -24.45 -1.03 4.99
N SER A 181 -23.62 -1.89 5.56
CA SER A 181 -22.18 -1.91 5.25
C SER A 181 -21.98 -2.41 3.81
N SER A 182 -21.05 -1.81 3.09
CA SER A 182 -20.85 -2.10 1.67
C SER A 182 -19.36 -2.28 1.37
N GLY A 183 -18.98 -3.44 0.84
CA GLY A 183 -17.63 -3.65 0.29
C GLY A 183 -17.51 -3.04 -1.11
N ASN A 184 -16.65 -2.03 -1.24
CA ASN A 184 -16.36 -1.30 -2.46
C ASN A 184 -14.85 -1.09 -2.63
N VAL A 185 -14.10 -2.19 -2.76
CA VAL A 185 -12.64 -2.15 -2.93
C VAL A 185 -12.26 -1.32 -4.17
N PRO A 186 -11.33 -0.35 -4.06
CA PRO A 186 -10.90 0.43 -5.22
C PRO A 186 -10.16 -0.42 -6.24
N LYS A 187 -10.47 -0.21 -7.53
CA LYS A 187 -9.60 -0.61 -8.62
C LYS A 187 -8.60 0.51 -8.88
N VAL A 188 -7.34 0.29 -8.53
CA VAL A 188 -6.26 1.20 -8.92
C VAL A 188 -6.02 1.06 -10.43
N VAL A 189 -6.04 2.16 -11.15
CA VAL A 189 -5.79 2.23 -12.59
C VAL A 189 -4.61 3.16 -12.88
N PRO A 190 -3.94 3.02 -14.05
CA PRO A 190 -2.90 3.97 -14.43
C PRO A 190 -3.42 5.41 -14.39
N ARG A 191 -2.58 6.33 -13.89
CA ARG A 191 -2.88 7.76 -13.90
C ARG A 191 -3.17 8.24 -15.32
N PRO A 192 -4.37 8.81 -15.59
CA PRO A 192 -4.63 9.45 -16.88
C PRO A 192 -3.58 10.52 -17.18
N ALA A 193 -3.16 10.65 -18.44
CA ALA A 193 -2.04 11.52 -18.82
C ALA A 193 -2.17 12.97 -18.30
N ASN A 194 -3.39 13.50 -18.32
CA ASN A 194 -3.71 14.87 -17.91
C ASN A 194 -4.29 14.97 -16.49
N ALA A 195 -4.36 13.87 -15.74
CA ALA A 195 -4.84 13.91 -14.36
C ALA A 195 -3.71 14.36 -13.42
N TRP A 196 -3.99 15.39 -12.63
CA TRP A 196 -3.09 15.91 -11.60
C TRP A 196 -3.89 16.12 -10.31
N PRO A 197 -3.27 15.93 -9.13
CA PRO A 197 -3.92 16.30 -7.89
C PRO A 197 -4.22 17.81 -7.85
N GLN A 198 -5.32 18.16 -7.21
CA GLN A 198 -5.78 19.53 -7.03
C GLN A 198 -5.41 20.01 -5.63
N VAL A 199 -4.95 21.25 -5.50
CA VAL A 199 -4.58 21.91 -4.23
C VAL A 199 -5.23 23.29 -4.14
N PRO A 200 -5.23 23.96 -2.97
CA PRO A 200 -5.85 25.27 -2.86
C PRO A 200 -5.12 26.31 -3.73
N PRO A 201 -5.77 27.42 -4.10
CA PRO A 201 -5.12 28.54 -4.77
C PRO A 201 -3.85 29.00 -4.02
N GLY A 202 -2.83 29.47 -4.74
CA GLY A 202 -1.52 29.76 -4.17
C GLY A 202 -0.58 28.56 -4.13
N PHE A 203 -1.07 27.32 -4.20
CA PHE A 203 -0.25 26.12 -4.16
C PHE A 203 -0.05 25.48 -5.53
N LYS A 204 1.07 24.77 -5.67
CA LYS A 204 1.45 24.01 -6.87
C LYS A 204 1.81 22.58 -6.48
N VAL A 205 1.30 21.61 -7.24
CA VAL A 205 1.70 20.20 -7.14
C VAL A 205 2.65 19.82 -8.27
N GLU A 206 3.73 19.14 -7.93
CA GLU A 206 4.73 18.61 -8.85
C GLU A 206 5.02 17.14 -8.56
N LEU A 207 5.53 16.41 -9.55
CA LEU A 207 5.98 15.04 -9.35
C LEU A 207 7.44 15.05 -8.89
N TYR A 208 7.68 14.70 -7.62
CA TYR A 208 9.01 14.66 -7.02
C TYR A 208 9.79 13.41 -7.44
N ALA A 209 9.13 12.25 -7.36
CA ALA A 209 9.68 10.95 -7.74
C ALA A 209 8.55 10.02 -8.22
N SER A 210 8.90 9.03 -9.05
CA SER A 210 7.97 8.02 -9.58
C SER A 210 8.70 6.70 -9.84
N GLY A 211 7.96 5.63 -10.14
CA GLY A 211 8.55 4.31 -10.38
C GLY A 211 8.97 3.61 -9.09
N LEU A 212 8.27 3.94 -8.01
CA LEU A 212 8.46 3.36 -6.69
C LEU A 212 7.70 2.02 -6.59
N GLN A 213 7.96 1.27 -5.53
CA GLN A 213 7.28 0.00 -5.23
C GLN A 213 6.45 0.15 -3.97
N GLU A 214 5.17 0.50 -4.15
CA GLU A 214 4.22 0.73 -3.06
C GLU A 214 4.80 1.63 -1.96
N PRO A 215 5.17 2.89 -2.27
CA PRO A 215 5.72 3.83 -1.30
C PRO A 215 4.75 4.07 -0.14
N ARG A 216 5.19 3.82 1.09
CA ARG A 216 4.38 3.96 2.31
C ARG A 216 4.80 5.20 3.11
N LEU A 217 5.29 5.00 4.33
CA LEU A 217 5.69 6.05 5.24
C LEU A 217 6.90 6.85 4.71
N ILE A 218 6.90 8.16 4.94
CA ILE A 218 7.98 9.08 4.54
C ILE A 218 8.43 9.94 5.72
N ARG A 219 9.73 9.99 6.00
CA ARG A 219 10.30 10.74 7.13
C ARG A 219 11.47 11.60 6.69
N LYS A 220 11.45 12.89 7.07
CA LYS A 220 12.62 13.79 6.93
C LYS A 220 13.65 13.47 8.02
N ALA A 221 14.89 13.22 7.60
CA ALA A 221 16.06 13.16 8.47
C ALA A 221 16.50 14.57 8.89
N PRO A 222 17.20 14.74 10.02
CA PRO A 222 17.66 16.05 10.48
C PRO A 222 18.54 16.83 9.48
N ASN A 223 19.28 16.13 8.62
CA ASN A 223 20.06 16.74 7.54
C ASN A 223 19.25 17.11 6.29
N GLY A 224 17.94 16.85 6.30
CA GLY A 224 17.02 17.16 5.19
C GLY A 224 16.85 16.04 4.16
N ASP A 225 17.53 14.90 4.30
CA ASP A 225 17.27 13.75 3.45
C ASP A 225 15.88 13.18 3.75
N ILE A 226 15.24 12.60 2.73
CA ILE A 226 13.91 12.02 2.83
C ILE A 226 14.02 10.51 2.79
N PHE A 227 13.59 9.85 3.86
CA PHE A 227 13.56 8.40 3.97
C PHE A 227 12.16 7.89 3.65
N LEU A 228 12.07 6.82 2.88
CA LEU A 228 10.83 6.22 2.40
C LEU A 228 10.83 4.72 2.72
N ALA A 229 9.74 4.22 3.28
CA ALA A 229 9.51 2.78 3.39
C ALA A 229 8.82 2.25 2.12
N GLU A 230 9.45 1.30 1.42
CA GLU A 230 8.79 0.46 0.43
C GLU A 230 8.52 -0.90 1.09
N SER A 231 7.41 -0.97 1.82
CA SER A 231 7.13 -2.09 2.75
C SER A 231 7.15 -3.45 2.06
N MET A 232 6.57 -3.56 0.86
CA MET A 232 6.50 -4.83 0.13
C MET A 232 7.83 -5.22 -0.53
N ALA A 233 8.68 -4.24 -0.87
CA ALA A 233 10.04 -4.49 -1.31
C ALA A 233 10.96 -4.90 -0.14
N GLY A 234 10.60 -4.55 1.10
CA GLY A 234 11.45 -4.77 2.26
C GLY A 234 12.64 -3.79 2.30
N GLU A 235 12.43 -2.57 1.77
CA GLU A 235 13.48 -1.58 1.58
C GLU A 235 13.15 -0.26 2.28
N ILE A 236 14.21 0.42 2.75
CA ILE A 236 14.20 1.85 3.05
C ILE A 236 14.98 2.56 1.95
N LYS A 237 14.34 3.50 1.27
CA LYS A 237 14.97 4.37 0.26
C LYS A 237 15.26 5.74 0.83
N ILE A 238 16.28 6.40 0.26
CA ILE A 238 16.64 7.79 0.56
C ILE A 238 16.51 8.61 -0.72
N PHE A 239 15.96 9.82 -0.58
CA PHE A 239 15.97 10.88 -1.57
C PHE A 239 16.69 12.09 -0.96
N ARG A 240 17.75 12.55 -1.62
CA ARG A 240 18.55 13.69 -1.20
C ARG A 240 18.30 14.86 -2.14
N GLY A 241 18.15 16.04 -1.53
CA GLY A 241 18.06 17.31 -2.23
C GLY A 241 16.77 17.48 -3.04
N ILE A 242 16.57 18.71 -3.51
CA ILE A 242 15.48 19.07 -4.42
C ILE A 242 16.08 19.99 -5.49
N THR A 243 16.17 19.48 -6.71
CA THR A 243 16.60 20.25 -7.88
C THR A 243 15.68 21.44 -8.13
N SER A 244 16.13 22.42 -8.91
CA SER A 244 15.29 23.54 -9.36
C SER A 244 14.03 23.11 -10.13
N ALA A 245 14.02 21.90 -10.69
CA ALA A 245 12.86 21.29 -11.35
C ALA A 245 11.92 20.55 -10.37
N GLY A 246 12.16 20.65 -9.06
CA GLY A 246 11.32 20.03 -8.04
C GLY A 246 11.48 18.51 -7.91
N LYS A 247 12.60 17.93 -8.39
CA LYS A 247 12.91 16.48 -8.33
C LYS A 247 14.03 16.16 -7.35
N ALA A 248 14.10 14.92 -6.88
CA ALA A 248 15.24 14.43 -6.09
C ALA A 248 16.56 14.58 -6.85
N GLU A 249 17.61 15.04 -6.18
CA GLU A 249 18.96 15.15 -6.76
C GLU A 249 19.67 13.80 -6.79
N GLN A 250 19.47 13.01 -5.73
CA GLN A 250 20.07 11.69 -5.61
C GLN A 250 19.11 10.73 -4.90
N THR A 251 19.14 9.47 -5.32
CA THR A 251 18.36 8.38 -4.69
C THR A 251 19.25 7.20 -4.35
N ALA A 252 19.00 6.54 -3.23
CA ALA A 252 19.71 5.32 -2.82
C ALA A 252 18.79 4.37 -2.04
N VAL A 253 19.14 3.07 -2.01
CA VAL A 253 18.60 2.12 -1.03
C VAL A 253 19.48 2.19 0.21
N PHE A 254 18.90 2.60 1.33
CA PHE A 254 19.59 2.69 2.62
C PHE A 254 19.78 1.32 3.25
N ALA A 255 18.70 0.54 3.32
CA ALA A 255 18.66 -0.79 3.91
C ALA A 255 17.65 -1.68 3.14
N SER A 256 17.95 -2.97 3.05
CA SER A 256 17.15 -4.00 2.38
C SER A 256 16.87 -5.18 3.32
N ASP A 257 16.15 -6.19 2.82
CA ASP A 257 15.85 -7.45 3.49
C ASP A 257 15.01 -7.34 4.76
N LEU A 258 14.40 -6.17 4.97
CA LEU A 258 13.50 -5.86 6.06
C LEU A 258 12.15 -6.58 5.90
N LYS A 259 11.42 -6.75 7.00
CA LYS A 259 10.18 -7.53 7.03
C LYS A 259 8.98 -6.61 7.14
N ARG A 260 8.51 -6.12 5.98
CA ARG A 260 7.46 -5.10 5.87
C ARG A 260 7.77 -3.87 6.74
N PRO A 261 8.89 -3.16 6.46
CA PRO A 261 9.20 -1.94 7.19
C PRO A 261 8.11 -0.90 6.97
N PHE A 262 7.77 -0.13 8.00
CA PHE A 262 6.85 1.00 7.88
C PHE A 262 7.44 2.21 8.61
N GLY A 263 7.46 2.21 9.94
CA GLY A 263 7.96 3.30 10.76
C GLY A 263 9.45 3.54 10.59
N ILE A 264 9.82 4.82 10.49
CA ILE A 264 11.21 5.29 10.39
C ILE A 264 11.36 6.49 11.32
N ASN A 265 12.41 6.49 12.15
CA ASN A 265 12.78 7.66 12.94
C ASN A 265 14.27 7.67 13.31
N PHE A 266 14.77 8.81 13.78
CA PHE A 266 16.17 9.07 14.02
C PHE A 266 16.44 9.24 15.52
N TYR A 267 17.54 8.67 16.02
CA TYR A 267 17.85 8.67 17.45
C TYR A 267 19.34 8.95 17.72
N PRO A 268 19.71 9.72 18.77
CA PRO A 268 18.81 10.51 19.59
C PRO A 268 18.09 11.61 18.78
N PRO A 269 16.92 12.09 19.23
CA PRO A 269 16.27 13.23 18.62
C PRO A 269 17.20 14.45 18.65
N GLY A 270 17.27 15.18 17.54
CA GLY A 270 18.15 16.35 17.41
C GLY A 270 18.85 16.43 16.06
N PRO A 271 19.80 17.36 15.90
CA PRO A 271 20.47 17.60 14.63
C PRO A 271 21.39 16.45 14.22
N ASP A 272 21.98 15.72 15.16
CA ASP A 272 23.03 14.72 14.91
C ASP A 272 22.66 13.33 15.45
N PRO A 273 21.68 12.65 14.82
CA PRO A 273 21.30 11.31 15.22
C PRO A 273 22.40 10.30 14.93
N GLN A 274 22.51 9.31 15.80
CA GLN A 274 23.47 8.20 15.71
C GLN A 274 22.86 6.93 15.11
N TRP A 275 21.53 6.88 15.00
CA TRP A 275 20.78 5.70 14.61
C TRP A 275 19.59 6.06 13.73
N VAL A 276 19.29 5.20 12.76
CA VAL A 276 17.96 5.12 12.13
C VAL A 276 17.25 3.91 12.71
N TYR A 277 16.11 4.13 13.33
CA TYR A 277 15.20 3.08 13.79
C TYR A 277 14.19 2.77 12.70
N VAL A 278 13.93 1.48 12.49
CA VAL A 278 12.95 0.97 11.55
C VAL A 278 12.03 0.00 12.26
N ALA A 279 10.74 0.26 12.24
CA ALA A 279 9.72 -0.63 12.76
C ALA A 279 9.21 -1.54 11.63
N ASN A 280 9.56 -2.82 11.73
CA ASN A 280 9.03 -3.92 10.93
C ASN A 280 7.72 -4.42 11.53
N MET A 281 6.96 -5.22 10.79
CA MET A 281 5.69 -5.79 11.24
C MET A 281 5.75 -6.47 12.63
N LYS A 282 6.85 -7.16 12.95
CA LYS A 282 7.02 -7.93 14.20
C LYS A 282 8.21 -7.51 15.05
N SER A 283 8.94 -6.47 14.66
CA SER A 283 10.11 -6.04 15.44
C SER A 283 10.50 -4.60 15.17
N VAL A 284 11.16 -3.98 16.14
CA VAL A 284 11.95 -2.77 15.91
C VAL A 284 13.40 -3.19 15.71
N VAL A 285 14.02 -2.62 14.67
CA VAL A 285 15.47 -2.72 14.45
C VAL A 285 16.06 -1.32 14.33
N ARG A 286 17.38 -1.21 14.46
CA ARG A 286 18.11 0.03 14.16
C ARG A 286 19.39 -0.20 13.38
N PHE A 287 19.86 0.84 12.72
CA PHE A 287 21.11 0.87 11.97
C PHE A 287 21.97 2.04 12.45
N PRO A 288 23.30 1.86 12.61
CA PRO A 288 24.20 2.97 12.88
C PRO A 288 24.11 4.01 11.74
N TYR A 289 24.04 5.28 12.11
CA TYR A 289 23.81 6.40 11.21
C TYR A 289 24.60 7.64 11.63
N LYS A 290 24.95 8.48 10.66
CA LYS A 290 25.30 9.91 10.83
C LYS A 290 24.75 10.62 9.61
N ASN A 291 24.45 11.89 9.78
CA ASN A 291 24.01 12.75 8.70
C ASN A 291 24.82 12.56 7.42
N GLY A 292 24.12 12.50 6.29
CA GLY A 292 24.71 12.31 4.98
C GLY A 292 24.88 10.86 4.54
N ASP A 293 24.60 9.88 5.41
CA ASP A 293 24.60 8.48 4.98
C ASP A 293 23.53 8.17 3.94
N LEU A 294 23.95 7.46 2.90
CA LEU A 294 23.05 6.93 1.86
C LEU A 294 22.84 5.42 1.98
N LYS A 295 23.61 4.76 2.84
CA LYS A 295 23.56 3.31 3.10
C LYS A 295 23.78 3.06 4.57
N ALA A 296 23.13 2.02 5.11
CA ALA A 296 23.37 1.57 6.46
C ALA A 296 24.84 1.14 6.63
N ARG A 297 25.46 1.54 7.75
CA ARG A 297 26.87 1.22 8.04
C ARG A 297 27.14 -0.19 8.53
N GLY A 298 26.09 -0.92 8.87
CA GLY A 298 26.19 -2.24 9.46
C GLY A 298 24.87 -2.98 9.34
N SER A 299 24.85 -4.21 9.85
CA SER A 299 23.63 -5.01 9.91
C SER A 299 22.59 -4.39 10.84
N ALA A 300 21.33 -4.77 10.62
CA ALA A 300 20.23 -4.41 11.49
C ALA A 300 20.48 -4.94 12.91
N GLN A 301 20.40 -4.07 13.91
CA GLN A 301 20.40 -4.43 15.33
C GLN A 301 18.97 -4.58 15.81
N HIS A 302 18.60 -5.74 16.35
CA HIS A 302 17.30 -5.95 16.96
C HIS A 302 17.16 -5.11 18.25
N ILE A 303 15.97 -4.54 18.46
CA ILE A 303 15.64 -3.70 19.61
C ILE A 303 14.50 -4.32 20.42
N ALA A 304 13.40 -4.67 19.77
CA ALA A 304 12.25 -5.24 20.45
C ALA A 304 11.43 -6.11 19.49
N ASP A 305 10.79 -7.14 20.03
CA ASP A 305 9.71 -7.85 19.34
C ASP A 305 8.39 -7.12 19.56
N LEU A 306 7.53 -7.12 18.55
CA LEU A 306 6.24 -6.44 18.55
C LEU A 306 5.08 -7.45 18.44
N PRO A 307 3.97 -7.21 19.16
CA PRO A 307 2.77 -8.02 19.06
C PRO A 307 2.00 -7.78 17.75
N GLY A 308 0.90 -8.52 17.59
CA GLY A 308 0.03 -8.47 16.42
C GLY A 308 0.52 -9.32 15.25
N GLY A 309 -0.03 -9.05 14.06
CA GLY A 309 0.18 -9.91 12.90
C GLY A 309 -0.15 -9.26 11.57
N GLU A 310 -0.60 -10.10 10.64
CA GLU A 310 -0.79 -9.78 9.23
C GLU A 310 -1.98 -8.85 8.96
N PHE A 311 -2.94 -8.75 9.89
CA PHE A 311 -4.18 -7.97 9.70
C PHE A 311 -3.89 -6.46 9.62
N HIS A 312 -3.56 -5.82 10.74
CA HIS A 312 -2.91 -4.51 10.75
C HIS A 312 -1.42 -4.69 11.01
N TRP A 313 -0.63 -4.70 9.95
CA TRP A 313 0.80 -4.99 10.00
C TRP A 313 1.70 -3.76 10.11
N THR A 314 1.18 -2.56 9.88
CA THR A 314 1.95 -1.30 9.94
C THR A 314 2.37 -0.98 11.38
N ARG A 315 3.59 -0.46 11.54
CA ARG A 315 4.18 -0.06 12.83
C ARG A 315 4.90 1.27 12.63
N ASP A 316 4.34 2.40 13.02
CA ASP A 316 5.07 3.68 13.10
C ASP A 316 5.80 3.81 14.44
N ILE A 317 6.79 4.68 14.48
CA ILE A 317 7.72 4.87 15.60
C ILE A 317 8.04 6.35 15.82
N GLN A 318 7.88 6.81 17.06
CA GLN A 318 8.24 8.16 17.50
C GLN A 318 9.08 8.14 18.78
N PHE A 319 9.88 9.17 19.00
CA PHE A 319 10.62 9.36 20.24
C PHE A 319 10.11 10.60 20.97
N SER A 320 10.04 10.57 22.30
CA SER A 320 9.80 11.78 23.09
C SER A 320 10.87 12.84 22.78
N LEU A 321 10.54 14.13 22.93
CA LEU A 321 11.49 15.22 22.61
C LEU A 321 12.81 15.11 23.39
N ASP A 322 12.77 14.59 24.62
CA ASP A 322 13.94 14.36 25.46
C ASP A 322 14.69 13.05 25.16
N GLY A 323 14.23 12.29 24.17
CA GLY A 323 14.80 11.01 23.75
C GLY A 323 14.65 9.88 24.78
N LYS A 324 13.96 10.09 25.91
CA LYS A 324 13.90 9.06 26.96
C LYS A 324 12.92 7.93 26.64
N LYS A 325 11.96 8.15 25.75
CA LYS A 325 10.91 7.18 25.43
C LYS A 325 10.75 7.00 23.93
N MET A 326 10.46 5.77 23.54
CA MET A 326 10.11 5.35 22.18
C MET A 326 8.66 4.88 22.19
N PHE A 327 7.83 5.43 21.31
CA PHE A 327 6.43 5.04 21.10
C PHE A 327 6.32 4.25 19.80
N VAL A 328 5.60 3.13 19.83
CA VAL A 328 5.38 2.28 18.67
C VAL A 328 3.88 1.99 18.53
N SER A 329 3.33 2.25 17.36
CA SER A 329 1.91 1.98 17.09
C SER A 329 1.67 0.50 16.80
N ILE A 330 0.67 -0.12 17.43
CA ILE A 330 0.25 -1.50 17.15
C ILE A 330 -1.24 -1.50 16.79
N GLY A 331 -1.57 -1.83 15.53
CA GLY A 331 -2.96 -2.06 15.14
C GLY A 331 -3.52 -3.39 15.64
N SER A 332 -4.84 -3.50 15.71
CA SER A 332 -5.59 -4.71 16.08
C SER A 332 -5.28 -5.89 15.16
N ASN A 333 -5.45 -7.10 15.64
CA ASN A 333 -5.29 -8.32 14.84
C ASN A 333 -6.60 -8.75 14.14
N SER A 334 -7.68 -7.99 14.33
CA SER A 334 -9.01 -8.23 13.78
C SER A 334 -9.76 -6.93 13.53
N ASN A 335 -10.97 -7.04 12.97
CA ASN A 335 -11.85 -5.89 12.82
C ASN A 335 -12.44 -5.40 14.16
N VAL A 336 -12.92 -6.33 15.00
CA VAL A 336 -13.75 -6.06 16.19
C VAL A 336 -13.72 -7.23 17.19
N ASP A 337 -12.56 -7.81 17.46
CA ASP A 337 -12.40 -8.85 18.48
C ASP A 337 -11.74 -8.27 19.74
N ASP A 338 -11.83 -8.98 20.87
CA ASP A 338 -11.35 -8.51 22.17
C ASP A 338 -10.32 -9.44 22.83
N PRO A 339 -9.48 -8.91 23.74
CA PRO A 339 -8.47 -9.72 24.42
C PRO A 339 -9.04 -10.72 25.43
N ASP A 340 -10.32 -10.62 25.82
CA ASP A 340 -10.95 -11.55 26.77
C ASP A 340 -11.21 -12.91 26.13
N SER A 341 -11.72 -12.92 24.88
CA SER A 341 -11.95 -14.15 24.11
C SER A 341 -10.84 -14.50 23.14
N SER A 342 -10.01 -13.53 22.74
CA SER A 342 -8.96 -13.71 21.74
C SER A 342 -7.60 -13.22 22.26
N PRO A 343 -6.79 -14.09 22.89
CA PRO A 343 -5.50 -13.71 23.48
C PRO A 343 -4.51 -13.06 22.51
N GLY A 344 -4.69 -13.27 21.20
CA GLY A 344 -3.90 -12.62 20.15
C GLY A 344 -4.15 -11.11 20.01
N GLU A 345 -5.19 -10.57 20.64
CA GLU A 345 -5.46 -9.12 20.75
C GLU A 345 -4.81 -8.47 21.98
N LYS A 346 -4.04 -9.23 22.76
CA LYS A 346 -3.29 -8.63 23.87
C LYS A 346 -2.20 -7.72 23.33
N ASN A 347 -2.15 -6.49 23.84
CA ASN A 347 -1.19 -5.46 23.45
C ASN A 347 -1.28 -5.04 21.97
N THR A 348 -2.45 -5.20 21.35
CA THR A 348 -2.79 -4.69 20.01
C THR A 348 -3.88 -3.62 20.15
N ALA A 349 -4.13 -2.86 19.08
CA ALA A 349 -4.98 -1.67 19.15
C ALA A 349 -4.51 -0.67 20.23
N ASP A 350 -3.18 -0.56 20.34
CA ASP A 350 -2.49 0.16 21.40
C ASP A 350 -1.36 1.01 20.80
N ILE A 351 -0.97 2.03 21.55
CA ILE A 351 0.36 2.62 21.41
C ILE A 351 1.19 2.08 22.56
N LEU A 352 2.30 1.42 22.23
CA LEU A 352 3.24 0.89 23.21
C LEU A 352 4.38 1.87 23.45
N GLN A 353 4.83 1.99 24.69
CA GLN A 353 6.00 2.79 25.08
C GLN A 353 7.14 1.87 25.53
N PHE A 354 8.36 2.19 25.10
CA PHE A 354 9.59 1.53 25.47
C PHE A 354 10.65 2.58 25.89
N ASN A 355 11.72 2.13 26.54
CA ASN A 355 12.99 2.83 26.49
C ASN A 355 13.61 2.65 25.08
N PRO A 356 14.50 3.55 24.60
CA PRO A 356 15.07 3.47 23.26
C PRO A 356 15.90 2.21 22.97
N ASP A 357 16.33 1.49 24.00
CA ASP A 357 17.02 0.19 23.88
C ASP A 357 16.07 -1.00 23.77
N GLY A 358 14.74 -0.77 23.80
CA GLY A 358 13.71 -1.80 23.73
C GLY A 358 13.25 -2.33 25.08
N SER A 359 13.87 -1.93 26.18
CA SER A 359 13.46 -2.32 27.53
C SER A 359 12.24 -1.53 28.03
N GLY A 360 11.63 -1.96 29.13
CA GLY A 360 10.61 -1.17 29.84
C GLY A 360 9.29 -1.01 29.07
N MET A 361 8.91 -2.01 28.27
CA MET A 361 7.66 -2.01 27.52
C MET A 361 6.45 -1.84 28.45
N ARG A 362 5.54 -0.94 28.08
CA ARG A 362 4.19 -0.82 28.64
C ARG A 362 3.20 -0.34 27.59
N VAL A 363 1.92 -0.50 27.87
CA VAL A 363 0.85 0.20 27.12
C VAL A 363 0.87 1.68 27.53
N TYR A 364 1.00 2.57 26.55
CA TYR A 364 0.90 4.01 26.73
C TYR A 364 -0.55 4.47 26.61
N ALA A 365 -1.25 4.01 25.57
CA ALA A 365 -2.68 4.24 25.37
C ALA A 365 -3.30 3.03 24.68
N SER A 366 -4.60 2.82 24.92
CA SER A 366 -5.31 1.61 24.50
C SER A 366 -6.66 1.89 23.85
N GLY A 367 -7.20 0.87 23.18
CA GLY A 367 -8.48 0.95 22.49
C GLY A 367 -8.45 1.86 21.26
N ILE A 368 -7.29 1.98 20.63
CA ILE A 368 -7.07 2.70 19.37
C ILE A 368 -6.91 1.64 18.28
N ARG A 369 -7.96 1.34 17.52
CA ARG A 369 -8.00 0.16 16.61
C ARG A 369 -6.75 0.02 15.74
N ASN A 370 -6.33 1.08 15.08
CA ASN A 370 -5.14 1.07 14.24
C ASN A 370 -4.52 2.49 14.17
N PRO A 371 -3.63 2.85 15.11
CA PRO A 371 -2.99 4.17 15.17
C PRO A 371 -1.83 4.26 14.15
N VAL A 372 -2.15 4.26 12.85
CA VAL A 372 -1.14 4.05 11.80
C VAL A 372 -0.05 5.11 11.80
N GLY A 373 -0.42 6.38 11.92
CA GLY A 373 0.52 7.49 11.89
C GLY A 373 0.73 8.05 13.29
N LEU A 374 1.99 8.17 13.72
CA LEU A 374 2.37 8.83 14.96
C LEU A 374 3.17 10.10 14.66
N ALA A 375 2.93 11.16 15.42
CA ALA A 375 3.74 12.37 15.37
C ALA A 375 3.88 13.00 16.76
N ILE A 376 5.02 13.65 17.01
CA ILE A 376 5.24 14.45 18.22
C ILE A 376 5.02 15.92 17.87
N GLN A 377 4.15 16.58 18.62
CA GLN A 377 3.91 18.01 18.46
C GLN A 377 5.17 18.76 18.95
N PRO A 378 5.87 19.50 18.07
CA PRO A 378 7.25 19.93 18.35
C PRO A 378 7.39 20.99 19.44
N LYS A 379 6.30 21.68 19.82
CA LYS A 379 6.33 22.73 20.85
C LYS A 379 6.01 22.22 22.25
N THR A 380 5.14 21.21 22.35
CA THR A 380 4.60 20.67 23.61
C THR A 380 5.21 19.33 23.97
N GLY A 381 5.63 18.54 22.98
CA GLY A 381 6.05 17.16 23.14
C GLY A 381 4.89 16.16 23.20
N ASP A 382 3.65 16.62 23.00
CA ASP A 382 2.48 15.75 22.99
C ASP A 382 2.57 14.74 21.85
N LEU A 383 2.28 13.47 22.15
CA LEU A 383 2.10 12.44 21.14
C LEU A 383 0.73 12.60 20.49
N TRP A 384 0.68 12.49 19.16
CA TRP A 384 -0.53 12.49 18.37
C TRP A 384 -0.58 11.26 17.48
N CYS A 385 -1.80 10.82 17.14
CA CYS A 385 -2.00 9.75 16.18
C CYS A 385 -3.13 10.02 15.18
N SER A 386 -2.99 9.44 14.00
CA SER A 386 -4.07 9.22 13.04
C SER A 386 -4.52 7.75 13.08
N THR A 387 -5.83 7.50 13.02
CA THR A 387 -6.39 6.18 13.34
C THR A 387 -7.40 5.71 12.30
N ASN A 388 -7.35 4.42 11.95
CA ASN A 388 -8.40 3.75 11.17
C ASN A 388 -9.34 2.98 12.07
N GLU A 389 -10.62 3.29 11.97
CA GLU A 389 -11.68 2.70 12.76
C GLU A 389 -12.31 1.46 12.12
N ARG A 390 -13.18 0.81 12.88
CA ARG A 390 -13.77 -0.50 12.55
C ARG A 390 -14.73 -0.45 11.38
N ASP A 391 -14.69 -1.53 10.60
CA ASP A 391 -15.57 -1.74 9.46
C ASP A 391 -16.89 -2.41 9.89
N GLY A 392 -17.90 -2.36 9.01
CA GLY A 392 -19.09 -3.20 9.13
C GLY A 392 -20.30 -2.56 9.81
N LEU A 393 -20.27 -1.27 10.15
CA LEU A 393 -21.38 -0.58 10.82
C LEU A 393 -22.14 0.43 9.93
N GLY A 394 -21.84 0.46 8.63
CA GLY A 394 -22.53 1.28 7.64
C GLY A 394 -21.62 2.37 7.05
N ASN A 395 -22.20 3.24 6.22
CA ASN A 395 -21.43 4.22 5.44
C ASN A 395 -20.83 5.34 6.29
N ASN A 396 -21.49 5.66 7.39
CA ASN A 396 -21.22 6.86 8.20
C ASN A 396 -20.89 6.49 9.67
N VAL A 397 -20.48 5.24 9.91
CA VAL A 397 -20.07 4.71 11.23
C VAL A 397 -18.96 3.67 11.01
N VAL A 398 -17.85 3.66 11.74
CA VAL A 398 -17.41 4.60 12.81
C VAL A 398 -16.45 5.64 12.20
N PRO A 399 -16.48 6.93 12.62
CA PRO A 399 -15.51 7.92 12.16
C PRO A 399 -14.06 7.50 12.44
N ASP A 400 -13.19 7.64 11.44
CA ASP A 400 -11.74 7.70 11.67
C ASP A 400 -11.40 8.97 12.45
N TYR A 401 -10.19 9.08 12.99
CA TYR A 401 -9.84 10.27 13.78
C TYR A 401 -8.35 10.59 13.84
N ILE A 402 -8.09 11.85 14.20
CA ILE A 402 -6.78 12.40 14.56
C ILE A 402 -6.90 13.00 15.97
N THR A 403 -5.95 12.69 16.86
CA THR A 403 -6.04 13.12 18.26
C THR A 403 -4.68 13.18 18.94
N HIS A 404 -4.54 14.06 19.93
CA HIS A 404 -3.50 13.93 20.94
C HIS A 404 -3.76 12.68 21.78
N VAL A 405 -2.69 12.03 22.21
CA VAL A 405 -2.73 10.76 22.91
C VAL A 405 -2.34 10.96 24.38
N GLN A 406 -3.32 10.76 25.26
CA GLN A 406 -3.15 10.79 26.71
C GLN A 406 -2.52 9.50 27.24
N ASP A 407 -1.55 9.64 28.16
CA ASP A 407 -0.96 8.51 28.89
C ASP A 407 -2.03 7.81 29.75
N GLY A 408 -2.16 6.49 29.60
CA GLY A 408 -3.21 5.68 30.20
C GLY A 408 -4.59 5.84 29.56
N GLY A 409 -4.69 6.58 28.45
CA GLY A 409 -5.96 6.86 27.78
C GLY A 409 -6.60 5.62 27.15
N PHE A 410 -7.93 5.58 27.14
CA PHE A 410 -8.73 4.53 26.49
C PHE A 410 -9.65 5.14 25.43
N TYR A 411 -9.52 4.73 24.17
CA TYR A 411 -10.24 5.29 23.02
C TYR A 411 -11.38 4.42 22.51
N GLY A 412 -11.72 3.36 23.26
CA GLY A 412 -12.98 2.63 23.12
C GLY A 412 -12.87 1.26 22.47
N TRP A 413 -12.03 1.07 21.45
CA TRP A 413 -11.97 -0.21 20.72
C TRP A 413 -11.64 -1.38 21.67
N PRO A 414 -12.26 -2.57 21.52
CA PRO A 414 -13.29 -2.92 20.54
C PRO A 414 -14.72 -2.69 21.05
N TRP A 415 -14.91 -2.53 22.36
CA TRP A 415 -16.23 -2.58 23.00
C TRP A 415 -17.05 -1.30 22.83
N TRP A 416 -16.37 -0.15 22.73
CA TRP A 416 -16.95 1.18 22.64
C TRP A 416 -16.33 1.97 21.50
N TYR A 417 -16.97 3.06 21.09
CA TYR A 417 -16.38 4.09 20.26
C TYR A 417 -16.76 5.48 20.80
N MET A 418 -16.19 6.53 20.19
CA MET A 418 -16.27 7.91 20.67
C MET A 418 -17.69 8.34 21.07
N GLY A 419 -17.78 9.09 22.17
CA GLY A 419 -19.05 9.46 22.79
C GLY A 419 -19.66 8.41 23.73
N GLY A 420 -18.93 7.35 24.07
CA GLY A 420 -19.43 6.29 24.96
C GLY A 420 -20.54 5.45 24.29
N HIS A 421 -20.48 5.30 22.97
CA HIS A 421 -21.39 4.44 22.22
C HIS A 421 -20.88 3.00 22.23
N GLN A 422 -21.74 2.03 22.58
CA GLN A 422 -21.35 0.63 22.59
C GLN A 422 -21.33 0.08 21.15
N ASP A 423 -20.31 -0.72 20.82
CA ASP A 423 -20.35 -1.51 19.60
C ASP A 423 -21.41 -2.61 19.77
N PRO A 424 -22.43 -2.71 18.88
CA PRO A 424 -23.51 -3.67 19.04
C PRO A 424 -23.04 -5.13 18.99
N ARG A 425 -21.85 -5.40 18.43
CA ARG A 425 -21.23 -6.74 18.36
C ARG A 425 -20.63 -7.18 19.70
N HIS A 426 -20.51 -6.25 20.65
CA HIS A 426 -19.99 -6.46 22.01
C HIS A 426 -21.01 -6.10 23.09
N LYS A 427 -22.31 -6.23 22.79
CA LYS A 427 -23.41 -5.83 23.67
C LYS A 427 -23.24 -6.39 25.08
N GLY A 428 -23.24 -5.50 26.07
CA GLY A 428 -23.15 -5.84 27.50
C GLY A 428 -21.73 -6.11 28.01
N LYS A 429 -20.71 -6.17 27.16
CA LYS A 429 -19.31 -6.29 27.61
C LYS A 429 -18.77 -4.94 28.08
N HIS A 430 -17.98 -4.98 29.16
CA HIS A 430 -17.29 -3.84 29.78
C HIS A 430 -18.13 -2.56 29.96
N PRO A 431 -19.30 -2.60 30.64
CA PRO A 431 -20.07 -1.41 30.94
C PRO A 431 -19.28 -0.37 31.76
N GLU A 432 -18.32 -0.81 32.57
CA GLU A 432 -17.43 0.04 33.38
C GLU A 432 -16.45 0.90 32.57
N LEU A 433 -16.29 0.62 31.27
CA LEU A 433 -15.40 1.37 30.38
C LEU A 433 -16.11 2.50 29.63
N LYS A 434 -17.45 2.55 29.64
CA LYS A 434 -18.23 3.53 28.88
C LYS A 434 -17.79 4.98 29.13
N ASP A 435 -17.69 5.35 30.40
CA ASP A 435 -17.38 6.72 30.82
C ASP A 435 -15.87 7.02 30.80
N LYS A 436 -15.04 6.03 30.45
CA LYS A 436 -13.59 6.19 30.27
C LYS A 436 -13.18 6.43 28.82
N VAL A 437 -14.12 6.32 27.88
CA VAL A 437 -13.85 6.51 26.45
C VAL A 437 -13.51 7.98 26.20
N ILE A 438 -12.26 8.22 25.82
CA ILE A 438 -11.80 9.53 25.37
C ILE A 438 -12.38 9.80 23.99
N THR A 439 -13.00 10.97 23.83
CA THR A 439 -13.44 11.45 22.52
C THR A 439 -12.25 12.07 21.80
N PRO A 440 -11.88 11.60 20.58
CA PRO A 440 -10.79 12.17 19.81
C PRO A 440 -10.99 13.65 19.47
N ASP A 441 -9.89 14.41 19.30
CA ASP A 441 -9.97 15.85 19.00
C ASP A 441 -10.64 16.16 17.66
N VAL A 442 -10.35 15.36 16.64
CA VAL A 442 -10.85 15.56 15.27
C VAL A 442 -11.42 14.25 14.74
N LEU A 443 -12.72 14.25 14.48
CA LEU A 443 -13.38 13.15 13.78
C LEU A 443 -13.28 13.39 12.27
N VAL A 444 -12.67 12.43 11.59
CA VAL A 444 -12.55 12.38 10.13
C VAL A 444 -13.67 11.50 9.60
N HIS A 445 -13.96 11.59 8.30
CA HIS A 445 -14.99 10.76 7.71
C HIS A 445 -14.75 9.26 7.98
N PRO A 446 -15.82 8.50 8.29
CA PRO A 446 -15.75 7.06 8.36
C PRO A 446 -15.16 6.48 7.08
N HIS A 447 -14.21 5.56 7.24
CA HIS A 447 -13.53 4.85 6.15
C HIS A 447 -12.54 5.70 5.33
N ASN A 448 -12.15 6.90 5.77
CA ASN A 448 -11.14 7.69 5.06
C ASN A 448 -9.76 7.02 5.02
N ALA A 449 -9.47 6.16 6.00
CA ALA A 449 -8.24 5.41 6.16
C ALA A 449 -7.00 6.32 6.30
N SER A 450 -6.96 7.15 7.35
CA SER A 450 -5.81 8.01 7.67
C SER A 450 -4.55 7.21 8.02
N LEU A 451 -3.44 7.37 7.29
CA LEU A 451 -2.26 6.50 7.42
C LEU A 451 -1.03 7.16 8.03
N GLU A 452 -0.66 8.38 7.63
CA GLU A 452 0.44 9.12 8.23
C GLU A 452 0.00 10.57 8.47
N MET A 453 0.60 11.19 9.49
CA MET A 453 0.43 12.60 9.77
C MET A 453 1.75 13.28 10.10
N THR A 454 1.81 14.58 9.87
CA THR A 454 2.95 15.42 10.28
C THR A 454 2.48 16.81 10.71
N PHE A 455 3.25 17.46 11.58
CA PHE A 455 3.07 18.88 11.89
C PHE A 455 3.86 19.73 10.91
N TYR A 456 3.25 20.79 10.38
CA TYR A 456 3.92 21.69 9.47
C TYR A 456 4.87 22.62 10.23
N ASP A 457 6.17 22.36 10.09
CA ASP A 457 7.28 23.13 10.67
C ASP A 457 7.98 24.04 9.64
N GLY A 458 7.53 24.00 8.38
CA GLY A 458 8.08 24.78 7.29
C GLY A 458 7.70 26.26 7.34
N LYS A 459 8.39 27.07 6.53
CA LYS A 459 8.14 28.52 6.41
C LYS A 459 7.71 28.94 5.00
N GLN A 460 7.56 27.99 4.08
CA GLN A 460 7.20 28.27 2.70
C GLN A 460 5.70 28.57 2.56
N PHE A 461 4.85 27.86 3.30
CA PHE A 461 3.40 28.07 3.29
C PHE A 461 3.04 29.33 4.11
N PRO A 462 1.86 29.90 3.89
CA PRO A 462 1.38 31.04 4.67
C PRO A 462 1.44 30.79 6.18
N ALA A 463 1.60 31.86 6.96
CA ALA A 463 1.80 31.77 8.40
C ALA A 463 0.66 31.06 9.15
N GLU A 464 -0.57 31.08 8.61
CA GLU A 464 -1.67 30.33 9.22
C GLU A 464 -1.50 28.81 9.19
N TYR A 465 -0.63 28.26 8.34
CA TYR A 465 -0.36 26.82 8.25
C TYR A 465 0.68 26.34 9.28
N GLN A 466 1.45 27.25 9.87
CA GLN A 466 2.55 26.89 10.77
C GLN A 466 2.03 26.25 12.06
N GLY A 467 2.46 25.02 12.31
CA GLY A 467 2.03 24.20 13.43
C GLY A 467 0.75 23.40 13.17
N ASP A 468 0.11 23.54 12.00
CA ASP A 468 -1.03 22.71 11.65
C ASP A 468 -0.61 21.28 11.32
N ILE A 469 -1.57 20.36 11.37
CA ILE A 469 -1.34 18.97 11.00
C ILE A 469 -1.73 18.76 9.54
N PHE A 470 -0.96 17.94 8.83
CA PHE A 470 -1.35 17.34 7.57
C PHE A 470 -1.44 15.83 7.73
N ALA A 471 -2.48 15.21 7.18
CA ALA A 471 -2.69 13.77 7.26
C ALA A 471 -3.17 13.21 5.92
N ALA A 472 -2.68 12.03 5.55
CA ALA A 472 -2.99 11.38 4.29
C ALA A 472 -4.09 10.33 4.47
N GLU A 473 -5.17 10.49 3.72
CA GLU A 473 -6.38 9.67 3.75
C GLU A 473 -6.35 8.70 2.55
N HIS A 474 -6.07 7.42 2.81
CA HIS A 474 -5.79 6.41 1.78
C HIS A 474 -7.01 5.96 0.97
N GLY A 475 -8.19 6.26 1.49
CA GLY A 475 -9.46 6.09 0.82
C GLY A 475 -10.19 4.79 1.14
N SER A 476 -11.52 4.88 1.15
CA SER A 476 -12.43 3.87 1.65
C SER A 476 -12.50 2.59 0.81
N TRP A 477 -12.65 1.45 1.51
CA TRP A 477 -13.10 0.20 0.90
C TRP A 477 -14.45 -0.28 1.47
N ASN A 478 -14.82 0.04 2.72
CA ASN A 478 -16.07 -0.41 3.36
C ASN A 478 -17.22 0.62 3.28
N ARG A 479 -17.38 1.26 2.12
CA ARG A 479 -18.40 2.30 1.90
C ARG A 479 -19.05 2.21 0.53
N SER A 480 -20.36 2.43 0.43
CA SER A 480 -21.09 2.30 -0.85
C SER A 480 -20.66 3.34 -1.89
N VAL A 481 -20.39 4.57 -1.45
CA VAL A 481 -19.78 5.64 -2.26
C VAL A 481 -18.46 6.02 -1.62
N ARG A 482 -17.40 6.12 -2.43
CA ARG A 482 -16.03 6.35 -1.94
C ARG A 482 -15.86 7.69 -1.22
N VAL A 483 -14.96 7.74 -0.25
CA VAL A 483 -14.50 8.96 0.44
C VAL A 483 -13.02 8.80 0.79
N GLY A 484 -12.32 9.90 1.05
CA GLY A 484 -10.88 9.94 1.32
C GLY A 484 -10.11 10.08 0.01
N TYR A 485 -9.01 9.36 -0.17
CA TYR A 485 -8.12 9.55 -1.34
C TYR A 485 -7.66 11.00 -1.45
N GLU A 486 -7.20 11.57 -0.33
CA GLU A 486 -6.84 12.98 -0.24
C GLU A 486 -5.72 13.21 0.80
N LEU A 487 -5.09 14.37 0.74
CA LEU A 487 -4.38 14.94 1.88
C LEU A 487 -5.30 15.95 2.55
N ILE A 488 -5.46 15.87 3.87
CA ILE A 488 -6.21 16.85 4.66
C ILE A 488 -5.25 17.72 5.49
N ARG A 489 -5.73 18.91 5.85
CA ARG A 489 -5.13 19.80 6.86
C ARG A 489 -6.04 19.85 8.07
N VAL A 490 -5.51 19.70 9.28
CA VAL A 490 -6.21 20.01 10.53
C VAL A 490 -5.65 21.33 11.08
N PRO A 491 -6.42 22.43 11.03
CA PRO A 491 -6.01 23.69 11.62
C PRO A 491 -5.93 23.60 13.14
N LEU A 492 -4.81 24.03 13.72
CA LEU A 492 -4.66 24.23 15.17
C LEU A 492 -4.85 25.70 15.56
N HIS A 493 -5.12 26.57 14.59
CA HIS A 493 -5.39 28.00 14.79
C HIS A 493 -4.30 28.73 15.58
N GLN A 494 -3.05 28.25 15.49
CA GLN A 494 -1.91 28.72 16.27
C GLN A 494 -2.10 28.60 17.80
N THR A 495 -3.15 27.92 18.26
CA THR A 495 -3.43 27.66 19.68
C THR A 495 -2.76 26.39 20.20
N GLY A 496 -2.29 25.53 19.29
CA GLY A 496 -1.76 24.21 19.62
C GLY A 496 -2.83 23.16 19.93
N ARG A 497 -4.13 23.51 19.79
CA ARG A 497 -5.27 22.62 20.00
C ARG A 497 -6.12 22.56 18.74
N ALA A 498 -6.62 21.38 18.41
CA ALA A 498 -7.54 21.21 17.29
C ALA A 498 -8.95 21.67 17.67
N SER A 499 -9.69 22.23 16.71
CA SER A 499 -11.06 22.72 16.90
C SER A 499 -12.14 21.71 16.46
N GLY A 500 -11.72 20.48 16.13
CA GLY A 500 -12.56 19.42 15.58
C GLY A 500 -12.85 19.52 14.09
N GLU A 501 -12.25 20.50 13.39
CA GLU A 501 -12.38 20.65 11.95
C GLU A 501 -11.15 20.17 11.20
N TYR A 502 -11.34 19.83 9.93
CA TYR A 502 -10.26 19.60 8.99
C TYR A 502 -10.65 20.16 7.62
N GLN A 503 -9.68 20.32 6.73
CA GLN A 503 -9.84 20.86 5.39
C GLN A 503 -9.30 19.88 4.36
N ASP A 504 -10.10 19.60 3.34
CA ASP A 504 -9.62 18.94 2.12
C ASP A 504 -8.46 19.80 1.56
N PHE A 505 -7.25 19.26 1.42
CA PHE A 505 -6.08 20.03 0.98
C PHE A 505 -5.58 19.58 -0.39
N MET A 506 -5.38 18.28 -0.61
CA MET A 506 -4.98 17.74 -1.91
C MET A 506 -5.96 16.66 -2.34
N THR A 507 -6.70 16.86 -3.43
CA THR A 507 -7.75 15.93 -3.90
C THR A 507 -7.58 15.56 -5.38
N GLY A 508 -8.55 14.84 -5.95
CA GLY A 508 -8.61 14.58 -7.41
C GLY A 508 -8.10 13.20 -7.84
N PHE A 509 -7.92 12.29 -6.90
CA PHE A 509 -7.38 10.94 -7.13
C PHE A 509 -8.42 9.90 -7.57
N VAL A 510 -9.71 10.21 -7.39
CA VAL A 510 -10.83 9.33 -7.74
C VAL A 510 -11.35 9.68 -9.14
N ILE A 511 -11.52 8.65 -9.98
CA ILE A 511 -12.08 8.79 -11.33
C ILE A 511 -13.60 8.62 -11.27
N ASP A 512 -14.03 7.53 -10.64
CA ASP A 512 -15.43 7.18 -10.46
C ASP A 512 -15.58 6.29 -9.21
N ASN A 513 -16.81 5.85 -8.90
CA ASN A 513 -17.07 5.04 -7.72
C ASN A 513 -16.52 3.59 -7.79
N LYS A 514 -15.68 3.28 -8.78
CA LYS A 514 -14.92 2.02 -8.97
C LYS A 514 -13.41 2.24 -9.09
N ASN A 515 -13.02 3.22 -9.90
CA ASN A 515 -11.64 3.42 -10.34
C ASN A 515 -10.99 4.61 -9.62
N VAL A 516 -9.77 4.42 -9.16
CA VAL A 516 -8.91 5.46 -8.58
C VAL A 516 -7.54 5.39 -9.23
N TRP A 517 -6.85 6.51 -9.35
CA TRP A 517 -5.49 6.51 -9.92
C TRP A 517 -4.38 6.80 -8.91
N GLY A 518 -4.73 7.26 -7.71
CA GLY A 518 -3.80 7.44 -6.60
C GLY A 518 -4.46 7.23 -5.26
N ARG A 519 -3.64 6.99 -4.25
CA ARG A 519 -3.99 6.67 -2.87
C ARG A 519 -2.89 7.22 -1.94
N PRO A 520 -3.06 8.43 -1.39
CA PRO A 520 -2.09 9.04 -0.50
C PRO A 520 -1.82 8.19 0.74
N VAL A 521 -0.55 8.07 1.15
CA VAL A 521 -0.15 7.29 2.34
C VAL A 521 0.61 8.13 3.36
N GLY A 522 1.71 8.72 2.92
CA GLY A 522 2.71 9.35 3.77
C GLY A 522 2.81 10.84 3.52
N VAL A 523 3.16 11.62 4.54
CA VAL A 523 3.38 13.07 4.40
C VAL A 523 4.54 13.56 5.26
N ALA A 524 5.47 14.30 4.64
CA ALA A 524 6.59 14.93 5.32
C ALA A 524 6.82 16.37 4.84
N VAL A 525 7.36 17.22 5.72
CA VAL A 525 7.81 18.56 5.35
C VAL A 525 9.26 18.47 4.87
N ALA A 526 9.53 18.89 3.63
CA ALA A 526 10.87 18.97 3.07
C ALA A 526 11.67 20.17 3.60
N THR A 527 12.98 20.18 3.37
CA THR A 527 13.92 21.22 3.85
C THR A 527 13.58 22.62 3.34
N ASP A 528 13.04 22.73 2.13
CA ASP A 528 12.63 24.00 1.52
C ASP A 528 11.25 24.48 2.01
N GLY A 529 10.62 23.74 2.93
CA GLY A 529 9.29 24.01 3.47
C GLY A 529 8.12 23.53 2.61
N SER A 530 8.37 22.85 1.49
CA SER A 530 7.32 22.16 0.73
C SER A 530 6.85 20.89 1.45
N LEU A 531 5.66 20.38 1.10
CA LEU A 531 5.22 19.04 1.53
C LEU A 531 5.58 18.00 0.48
N LEU A 532 5.95 16.81 0.94
CA LEU A 532 6.08 15.60 0.13
C LEU A 532 5.01 14.61 0.55
N VAL A 533 4.27 14.07 -0.42
CA VAL A 533 3.16 13.13 -0.20
C VAL A 533 3.42 11.86 -0.98
N THR A 534 3.53 10.71 -0.31
CA THR A 534 3.64 9.42 -1.00
C THR A 534 2.29 8.92 -1.45
N ASP A 535 2.28 8.23 -2.58
CA ASP A 535 1.09 7.66 -3.20
C ASP A 535 1.41 6.24 -3.69
N ASP A 536 0.86 5.23 -3.01
CA ASP A 536 1.09 3.84 -3.37
C ASP A 536 0.23 3.38 -4.56
N GLY A 537 -0.87 4.09 -4.84
CA GLY A 537 -1.70 3.86 -6.03
C GLY A 537 -0.98 4.28 -7.30
N SER A 538 -0.31 5.44 -7.29
CA SER A 538 0.44 5.96 -8.43
C SER A 538 1.94 5.65 -8.37
N ASN A 539 2.41 4.95 -7.34
CA ASN A 539 3.82 4.61 -7.10
C ASN A 539 4.76 5.83 -7.21
N SER A 540 4.38 6.92 -6.55
CA SER A 540 5.02 8.23 -6.69
C SER A 540 5.14 8.99 -5.37
N ILE A 541 5.94 10.06 -5.40
CA ILE A 541 5.95 11.13 -4.39
C ILE A 541 5.55 12.42 -5.09
N TRP A 542 4.55 13.09 -4.55
CA TRP A 542 4.09 14.41 -4.97
C TRP A 542 4.74 15.48 -4.09
N ARG A 543 5.15 16.59 -4.69
CA ARG A 543 5.65 17.78 -3.98
C ARG A 543 4.61 18.89 -4.05
N ILE A 544 4.26 19.48 -2.91
CA ILE A 544 3.34 20.62 -2.82
C ILE A 544 4.11 21.83 -2.32
N SER A 545 4.19 22.87 -3.13
CA SER A 545 4.86 24.13 -2.79
C SER A 545 3.92 25.32 -2.84
N TYR A 546 4.17 26.33 -2.03
CA TYR A 546 3.44 27.59 -2.08
C TYR A 546 4.14 28.56 -3.03
N THR A 547 3.37 29.13 -3.95
CA THR A 547 3.83 30.05 -5.01
C THR A 547 3.25 31.45 -4.87
N GLY A 548 2.23 31.64 -4.01
CA GLY A 548 1.55 32.91 -3.80
C GLY A 548 0.72 33.42 -4.98
N LYS A 549 0.51 32.58 -6.00
CA LYS A 549 -0.19 32.92 -7.25
C LYS A 549 -1.52 32.20 -7.42
#